data_AF-A0A2W7CKR6-F1
#
_entry.id   AF-A0A2W7CKR6-F1
#
_cell.length_a   1.000
_cell.length_b   1.000
_cell.length_c   1.000
_cell.angle_alpha   90.00
_cell.angle_beta   90.00
_cell.angle_gamma   90.00
#
_symmetry.space_group_name_H-M   'P 1'
#
loop_
_entity.id
_entity.type
_entity.pdbx_description
1 polymer ?
#
loop_
_entity_poly.entity_id
_entity_poly.type
_entity_poly.pdbx_seq_one_letter_code
_entity_poly.pdbx_strand_id
1 'polypeptide(L)'
;MLDRPLQTFVHVGAGRLLALAYVFFSLLGQCNAQSVSNIFDGVVYVRLTTADGKLFREGSGVLLGADGFIFTAKHLFDNFDAATGKVSVSLRGVKTALIPASRYPADASSTDIALLYVNQTEVRNAGIGTYFRLGCNIPPVMEPITVAGFPAGDSSPLLVLPAVVTTDSLDSSFRDYMRAGIAAGMSGGPIFWRGYLIGLVYGAAQNVEAFTPINQSGELRTVAKVDCYQVLPGGSAQVAVLSADPKAPPPSGDVQKAAQAPIGAKPRVFVQIAKENQRADAAKLISGLVDNGVNAARGIENVGSKAPSSGEIRYFSAEDRDNANKIKAILDKLSPAAFTIQRENIPNSPQNVFELWYPRG
;
A
#
# COMPACT_ATOMS: atom_id res chain seq x y z
N MET A 1 -35.56 27.38 76.77
CA MET A 1 -36.55 28.18 76.03
C MET A 1 -36.65 27.62 74.62
N LEU A 2 -37.79 26.97 74.34
CA LEU A 2 -38.43 26.66 73.05
C LEU A 2 -37.55 26.25 71.86
N ASP A 3 -37.54 24.98 71.47
CA ASP A 3 -38.49 24.34 70.53
C ASP A 3 -38.63 25.02 69.16
N ARG A 4 -38.11 24.35 68.12
CA ARG A 4 -38.82 24.03 66.86
C ARG A 4 -37.94 23.18 65.93
N PRO A 5 -38.34 21.96 65.54
CA PRO A 5 -37.72 21.25 64.43
C PRO A 5 -38.39 21.68 63.10
N LEU A 6 -37.56 22.03 62.12
CA LEU A 6 -37.97 22.24 60.73
C LEU A 6 -38.26 20.88 60.08
N GLN A 7 -39.52 20.64 59.73
CA GLN A 7 -39.92 19.58 58.81
C GLN A 7 -39.46 19.91 57.39
N THR A 8 -38.57 19.09 56.84
CA THR A 8 -38.26 19.07 55.40
C THR A 8 -39.03 17.93 54.73
N PHE A 9 -39.98 18.31 53.87
CA PHE A 9 -40.67 17.41 52.96
C PHE A 9 -39.69 16.85 51.93
N VAL A 10 -39.53 15.53 51.90
CA VAL A 10 -38.79 14.82 50.85
C VAL A 10 -39.71 14.62 49.65
N HIS A 11 -39.43 15.31 48.55
CA HIS A 11 -40.07 15.06 47.25
C HIS A 11 -39.61 13.71 46.68
N VAL A 12 -40.43 12.68 46.86
CA VAL A 12 -40.33 11.41 46.13
C VAL A 12 -40.98 11.61 44.76
N GLY A 13 -40.23 12.07 43.75
CA GLY A 13 -40.86 12.40 42.47
C GLY A 13 -39.95 12.76 41.30
N ALA A 14 -38.74 12.20 41.19
CA ALA A 14 -37.90 12.42 39.99
C ALA A 14 -36.97 11.25 39.62
N GLY A 15 -37.04 10.11 40.32
CA GLY A 15 -36.08 9.01 40.17
C GLY A 15 -36.32 8.05 38.99
N ARG A 16 -37.44 8.15 38.27
CA ARG A 16 -37.80 7.16 37.22
C ARG A 16 -37.59 7.62 35.78
N LEU A 17 -37.32 8.90 35.53
CA LEU A 17 -37.05 9.42 34.18
C LEU A 17 -35.55 9.43 33.82
N LEU A 18 -34.65 9.42 34.80
CA LEU A 18 -33.18 9.38 34.57
C LEU A 18 -32.63 7.99 34.22
N ALA A 19 -33.30 6.91 34.64
CA ALA A 19 -32.86 5.54 34.34
C ALA A 19 -33.09 5.14 32.86
N LEU A 20 -34.10 5.71 32.20
CA LEU A 20 -34.40 5.44 30.78
C LEU A 20 -33.43 6.14 29.82
N ALA A 21 -32.90 7.32 30.20
CA ALA A 21 -31.92 8.04 29.38
C ALA A 21 -30.54 7.33 29.33
N TYR A 22 -30.14 6.66 30.42
CA TYR A 22 -28.86 5.92 30.48
C TYR A 22 -28.87 4.61 29.67
N VAL A 23 -30.02 3.94 29.55
CA VAL A 23 -30.16 2.73 28.71
C VAL A 23 -30.12 3.08 27.21
N PHE A 24 -30.65 4.24 26.81
CA PHE A 24 -30.60 4.67 25.41
C PHE A 24 -29.19 5.09 24.95
N PHE A 25 -28.38 5.71 25.82
CA PHE A 25 -27.00 6.07 25.47
C PHE A 25 -26.04 4.88 25.45
N SER A 26 -26.33 3.79 26.16
CA SER A 26 -25.51 2.56 26.14
C SER A 26 -25.82 1.65 24.95
N LEU A 27 -27.03 1.71 24.38
CA LEU A 27 -27.39 0.98 23.16
C LEU A 27 -26.82 1.58 21.87
N LEU A 28 -26.58 2.90 21.81
CA LEU A 28 -26.00 3.56 20.63
C LEU A 28 -24.46 3.38 20.52
N GLY A 29 -23.79 2.94 21.60
CA GLY A 29 -22.33 2.76 21.63
C GLY A 29 -21.82 1.40 21.15
N GLN A 30 -22.70 0.41 20.92
CA GLN A 30 -22.28 -0.97 20.62
C GLN A 30 -22.23 -1.33 19.13
N CYS A 31 -22.69 -0.47 18.22
CA CYS A 31 -22.76 -0.82 16.79
C CYS A 31 -21.44 -0.75 16.01
N ASN A 32 -20.32 -0.28 16.57
CA ASN A 32 -19.05 -0.13 15.83
C ASN A 32 -17.87 -0.98 16.34
N ALA A 33 -18.04 -1.78 17.40
CA ALA A 33 -16.94 -2.56 17.97
C ALA A 33 -16.46 -3.72 17.06
N GLN A 34 -17.30 -4.20 16.12
CA GLN A 34 -16.93 -5.27 15.18
C GLN A 34 -15.96 -4.83 14.07
N SER A 35 -15.75 -3.54 13.86
CA SER A 35 -14.90 -3.05 12.75
C SER A 35 -13.39 -3.14 13.02
N VAL A 36 -12.96 -3.20 14.28
CA VAL A 36 -11.54 -3.06 14.65
C VAL A 36 -10.83 -4.41 14.80
N SER A 37 -11.55 -5.48 15.18
CA SER A 37 -10.95 -6.80 15.41
C SER A 37 -10.26 -7.35 14.17
N ASN A 38 -10.77 -7.06 12.97
CA ASN A 38 -10.21 -7.57 11.72
C ASN A 38 -8.94 -6.83 11.28
N ILE A 39 -8.64 -5.65 11.85
CA ILE A 39 -7.40 -4.93 11.53
C ILE A 39 -6.19 -5.71 12.06
N PHE A 40 -6.32 -6.36 13.22
CA PHE A 40 -5.21 -7.09 13.85
C PHE A 40 -4.70 -8.28 13.04
N ASP A 41 -5.54 -8.89 12.21
CA ASP A 41 -5.17 -10.08 11.43
C ASP A 41 -4.32 -9.75 10.20
N GLY A 42 -4.42 -8.53 9.67
CA GLY A 42 -3.73 -8.13 8.45
C GLY A 42 -2.51 -7.22 8.65
N VAL A 43 -2.35 -6.60 9.83
CA VAL A 43 -1.18 -5.74 10.12
C VAL A 43 -0.04 -6.57 10.67
N VAL A 44 1.12 -6.49 10.04
CA VAL A 44 2.31 -7.24 10.44
C VAL A 44 3.36 -6.30 11.03
N TYR A 45 4.18 -6.83 11.93
CA TYR A 45 5.37 -6.17 12.42
C TYR A 45 6.58 -6.57 11.57
N VAL A 46 7.41 -5.62 11.17
CA VAL A 46 8.59 -5.83 10.32
C VAL A 46 9.84 -5.51 11.12
N ARG A 47 10.81 -6.43 11.15
CA ARG A 47 12.09 -6.28 11.84
C ARG A 47 13.25 -6.55 10.89
N LEU A 48 14.19 -5.62 10.84
CA LEU A 48 15.43 -5.72 10.10
C LEU A 48 16.59 -5.83 11.08
N THR A 49 17.42 -6.86 10.95
CA THR A 49 18.61 -7.03 11.78
C THR A 49 19.86 -7.12 10.92
N THR A 50 20.96 -6.56 11.39
CA THR A 50 22.30 -6.69 10.80
C THR A 50 22.84 -8.12 10.94
N ALA A 51 23.97 -8.41 10.29
CA ALA A 51 24.63 -9.71 10.34
C ALA A 51 25.00 -10.17 11.77
N ASP A 52 25.34 -9.23 12.65
CA ASP A 52 25.64 -9.46 14.07
C ASP A 52 24.38 -9.56 14.95
N GLY A 53 23.19 -9.55 14.35
CA GLY A 53 21.91 -9.69 15.04
C GLY A 53 21.39 -8.43 15.72
N LYS A 54 22.09 -7.29 15.60
CA LYS A 54 21.57 -6.02 16.13
C LYS A 54 20.36 -5.56 15.34
N LEU A 55 19.44 -4.89 16.03
CA LEU A 55 18.32 -4.21 15.39
C LEU A 55 18.86 -3.10 14.48
N PHE A 56 18.59 -3.21 13.18
CA PHE A 56 18.86 -2.14 12.21
C PHE A 56 17.69 -1.15 12.20
N ARG A 57 16.48 -1.68 11.99
CA ARG A 57 15.25 -0.90 11.95
C ARG A 57 14.04 -1.81 12.17
N GLU A 58 12.94 -1.21 12.59
CA GLU A 58 11.65 -1.85 12.69
C GLU A 58 10.56 -0.97 12.08
N GLY A 59 9.47 -1.62 11.69
CA GLY A 59 8.40 -1.04 10.91
C GLY A 59 7.12 -1.85 11.04
N SER A 60 6.14 -1.45 10.24
CA SER A 60 4.88 -2.14 10.07
C SER A 60 4.70 -2.53 8.61
N GLY A 61 3.79 -3.46 8.37
CA GLY A 61 3.40 -3.85 7.03
C GLY A 61 1.96 -4.33 7.02
N VAL A 62 1.50 -4.73 5.84
CA VAL A 62 0.16 -5.25 5.65
C VAL A 62 0.18 -6.49 4.75
N LEU A 63 -0.37 -7.58 5.27
CA LEU A 63 -0.52 -8.84 4.56
C LEU A 63 -1.66 -8.70 3.53
N LEU A 64 -1.36 -9.02 2.27
CA LEU A 64 -2.24 -8.80 1.14
C LEU A 64 -3.12 -10.01 0.81
N GLY A 65 -2.67 -11.20 1.20
CA GLY A 65 -3.31 -12.45 0.82
C GLY A 65 -2.72 -13.67 1.51
N ALA A 66 -3.37 -14.81 1.29
CA ALA A 66 -2.95 -16.12 1.81
C ALA A 66 -1.65 -16.62 1.18
N ASP A 67 -1.21 -15.99 0.09
CA ASP A 67 0.03 -16.30 -0.62
C ASP A 67 1.28 -15.74 0.08
N GLY A 68 1.13 -14.90 1.11
CA GLY A 68 2.22 -14.43 1.95
C GLY A 68 2.89 -13.14 1.47
N PHE A 69 2.27 -12.43 0.53
CA PHE A 69 2.75 -11.12 0.11
C PHE A 69 2.38 -10.02 1.13
N ILE A 70 3.35 -9.16 1.43
CA ILE A 70 3.22 -8.09 2.41
C ILE A 70 3.68 -6.78 1.79
N PHE A 71 2.86 -5.73 1.86
CA PHE A 71 3.33 -4.37 1.60
C PHE A 71 3.93 -3.73 2.86
N THR A 72 4.99 -2.96 2.67
CA THR A 72 5.62 -2.14 3.72
C THR A 72 6.29 -0.92 3.09
N ALA A 73 6.89 -0.05 3.91
CA ALA A 73 7.61 1.13 3.42
C ALA A 73 9.00 0.74 2.87
N LYS A 74 9.33 1.23 1.68
CA LYS A 74 10.62 0.95 1.01
C LYS A 74 11.80 1.54 1.78
N HIS A 75 11.63 2.72 2.38
CA HIS A 75 12.69 3.38 3.12
C HIS A 75 13.14 2.60 4.35
N LEU A 76 12.36 1.62 4.84
CA LEU A 76 12.82 0.74 5.92
C LEU A 76 14.14 0.03 5.58
N PHE A 77 14.39 -0.16 4.29
CA PHE A 77 15.56 -0.83 3.75
C PHE A 77 16.67 0.13 3.29
N ASP A 78 16.52 1.43 3.50
CA ASP A 78 17.55 2.40 3.13
C ASP A 78 18.84 2.11 3.92
N ASN A 79 19.94 1.90 3.19
CA ASN A 79 21.24 1.50 3.74
C ASN A 79 21.25 0.12 4.42
N PHE A 80 20.22 -0.69 4.23
CA PHE A 80 20.20 -2.07 4.73
C PHE A 80 20.96 -2.98 3.77
N ASP A 81 22.01 -3.64 4.27
CA ASP A 81 22.71 -4.67 3.50
C ASP A 81 21.91 -5.97 3.48
N ALA A 82 21.17 -6.18 2.39
CA ALA A 82 20.37 -7.38 2.21
C ALA A 82 21.19 -8.67 2.02
N ALA A 83 22.50 -8.58 1.75
CA ALA A 83 23.35 -9.76 1.58
C ALA A 83 23.73 -10.40 2.92
N THR A 84 23.85 -9.58 3.97
CA THR A 84 24.29 -10.03 5.30
C THR A 84 23.24 -9.83 6.40
N GLY A 85 22.30 -8.91 6.20
CA GLY A 85 21.18 -8.67 7.09
C GLY A 85 20.07 -9.71 6.97
N LYS A 86 19.15 -9.71 7.95
CA LYS A 86 17.94 -10.53 7.95
C LYS A 86 16.71 -9.65 8.00
N VAL A 87 15.73 -9.99 7.17
CA VAL A 87 14.38 -9.44 7.21
C VAL A 87 13.50 -10.48 7.88
N SER A 88 12.75 -10.07 8.89
CA SER A 88 11.80 -10.93 9.57
C SER A 88 10.50 -10.19 9.81
N VAL A 89 9.40 -10.92 9.84
CA VAL A 89 8.08 -10.34 10.14
C VAL A 89 7.41 -11.13 11.24
N SER A 90 6.47 -10.49 11.93
CA SER A 90 5.61 -11.12 12.91
C SER A 90 4.16 -10.88 12.51
N LEU A 91 3.43 -11.95 12.19
CA LEU A 91 2.12 -11.85 11.55
C LEU A 91 0.98 -11.45 12.50
N ARG A 92 1.17 -11.56 13.83
CA ARG A 92 0.17 -11.21 14.85
C ARG A 92 0.72 -10.27 15.92
N GLY A 93 1.65 -9.41 15.50
CA GLY A 93 2.22 -8.33 16.31
C GLY A 93 3.52 -8.67 17.02
N VAL A 94 4.04 -7.70 17.79
CA VAL A 94 5.43 -7.69 18.26
C VAL A 94 5.83 -8.88 19.15
N LYS A 95 4.86 -9.53 19.81
CA LYS A 95 5.11 -10.65 20.73
C LYS A 95 5.03 -12.03 20.08
N THR A 96 4.61 -12.12 18.81
CA THR A 96 4.59 -13.41 18.10
C THR A 96 5.94 -13.74 17.47
N ALA A 97 6.13 -15.00 17.10
CA ALA A 97 7.40 -15.46 16.54
C ALA A 97 7.77 -14.68 15.28
N LEU A 98 9.04 -14.27 15.20
CA LEU A 98 9.60 -13.68 14.00
C LEU A 98 9.87 -14.77 12.96
N ILE A 99 9.21 -14.66 11.81
CA ILE A 99 9.40 -15.56 10.67
C ILE A 99 10.31 -14.88 9.63
N PRO A 100 11.22 -15.62 8.97
CA PRO A 100 12.02 -15.07 7.88
C PRO A 100 11.15 -14.57 6.74
N ALA A 101 11.47 -13.39 6.22
CA ALA A 101 10.85 -12.83 5.03
C ALA A 101 11.90 -12.53 3.96
N SER A 102 11.54 -12.65 2.69
CA SER A 102 12.36 -12.20 1.58
C SER A 102 11.81 -10.88 1.02
N ARG A 103 12.70 -9.98 0.62
CA ARG A 103 12.33 -8.79 -0.13
C ARG A 103 12.20 -9.15 -1.60
N TYR A 104 11.10 -8.77 -2.23
CA TYR A 104 10.97 -8.91 -3.66
C TYR A 104 11.91 -7.92 -4.37
N PRO A 105 12.75 -8.37 -5.31
CA PRO A 105 13.86 -7.59 -5.85
C PRO A 105 13.46 -6.46 -6.81
N ALA A 106 12.17 -6.23 -7.04
CA ALA A 106 11.71 -5.09 -7.84
C ALA A 106 11.83 -3.78 -7.06
N ASP A 107 13.06 -3.29 -6.96
CA ASP A 107 13.40 -1.95 -6.50
C ASP A 107 13.01 -0.85 -7.50
N ALA A 108 12.39 -1.23 -8.62
CA ALA A 108 11.90 -0.37 -9.69
C ALA A 108 10.67 0.45 -9.32
N SER A 109 10.01 0.18 -8.18
CA SER A 109 8.99 1.10 -7.69
C SER A 109 9.63 2.44 -7.36
N SER A 110 9.29 3.47 -8.14
CA SER A 110 9.60 4.88 -7.88
C SER A 110 8.89 5.42 -6.63
N THR A 111 8.07 4.60 -5.98
CA THR A 111 7.34 4.95 -4.76
C THR A 111 7.89 4.23 -3.55
N ASP A 112 7.58 4.77 -2.37
CA ASP A 112 8.04 4.24 -1.08
C ASP A 112 7.29 2.98 -0.62
N ILE A 113 7.03 2.06 -1.55
CA ILE A 113 6.37 0.78 -1.28
C ILE A 113 7.35 -0.34 -1.62
N ALA A 114 7.58 -1.22 -0.66
CA ALA A 114 8.29 -2.48 -0.84
C ALA A 114 7.33 -3.66 -0.69
N LEU A 115 7.64 -4.73 -1.42
CA LEU A 115 6.94 -6.00 -1.34
C LEU A 115 7.83 -7.01 -0.64
N LEU A 116 7.33 -7.60 0.44
CA LEU A 116 7.94 -8.73 1.12
C LEU A 116 7.15 -10.00 0.83
N TYR A 117 7.80 -11.12 1.03
CA TYR A 117 7.22 -12.44 0.93
C TYR A 117 7.56 -13.28 2.16
N VAL A 118 6.56 -13.96 2.69
CA VAL A 118 6.70 -15.06 3.65
C VAL A 118 6.08 -16.33 3.09
N ASN A 119 6.49 -17.48 3.61
CA ASN A 119 5.91 -18.74 3.20
C ASN A 119 4.40 -18.79 3.57
N GLN A 120 3.55 -19.14 2.61
CA GLN A 120 2.09 -19.29 2.80
C GLN A 120 1.73 -20.24 3.97
N THR A 121 2.57 -21.23 4.26
CA THR A 121 2.38 -22.12 5.42
C THR A 121 2.42 -21.36 6.74
N GLU A 122 3.30 -20.35 6.87
CA GLU A 122 3.37 -19.50 8.07
C GLU A 122 2.11 -18.66 8.23
N VAL A 123 1.57 -18.12 7.13
CA VAL A 123 0.28 -17.39 7.14
C VAL A 123 -0.85 -18.28 7.63
N ARG A 124 -0.88 -19.52 7.15
CA ARG A 124 -1.90 -20.51 7.52
C ARG A 124 -1.75 -20.96 8.98
N ASN A 125 -0.53 -21.18 9.45
CA ASN A 125 -0.22 -21.52 10.84
C ASN A 125 -0.57 -20.38 11.79
N ALA A 126 -0.45 -19.13 11.33
CA ALA A 126 -0.96 -17.97 12.05
C ALA A 126 -2.50 -17.91 12.04
N GLY A 127 -3.21 -18.75 11.30
CA GLY A 127 -4.68 -18.75 11.27
C GLY A 127 -5.27 -17.45 10.72
N ILE A 128 -4.56 -16.75 9.82
CA ILE A 128 -5.05 -15.53 9.19
C ILE A 128 -5.92 -15.94 8.00
N GLY A 129 -7.21 -15.58 8.06
CA GLY A 129 -8.20 -15.92 7.04
C GLY A 129 -8.84 -14.72 6.36
N THR A 130 -8.52 -13.50 6.80
CA THR A 130 -9.11 -12.27 6.24
C THR A 130 -8.02 -11.30 5.80
N TYR A 131 -8.25 -10.62 4.67
CA TYR A 131 -7.30 -9.69 4.05
C TYR A 131 -8.02 -8.41 3.65
N PHE A 132 -7.31 -7.29 3.56
CA PHE A 132 -7.94 -6.01 3.21
C PHE A 132 -8.12 -5.84 1.72
N ARG A 133 -9.27 -5.29 1.30
CA ARG A 133 -9.47 -4.83 -0.07
C ARG A 133 -8.72 -3.52 -0.29
N LEU A 134 -8.08 -3.41 -1.45
CA LEU A 134 -7.34 -2.20 -1.82
C LEU A 134 -8.26 -1.15 -2.45
N GLY A 135 -8.09 0.11 -2.06
CA GLY A 135 -8.76 1.27 -2.64
C GLY A 135 -7.80 2.12 -3.47
N CYS A 136 -8.18 2.45 -4.70
CA CYS A 136 -7.30 3.12 -5.67
C CYS A 136 -7.46 4.64 -5.75
N ASN A 137 -8.40 5.18 -4.98
CA ASN A 137 -8.74 6.59 -4.99
C ASN A 137 -8.13 7.26 -3.78
N ILE A 138 -7.70 8.50 -3.98
CA ILE A 138 -7.20 9.35 -2.91
C ILE A 138 -8.44 9.95 -2.21
N PRO A 139 -8.51 9.92 -0.87
CA PRO A 139 -9.60 10.58 -0.14
C PRO A 139 -9.57 12.10 -0.37
N PRO A 140 -10.72 12.78 -0.34
CA PRO A 140 -10.75 14.24 -0.31
C PRO A 140 -10.04 14.82 0.92
N VAL A 141 -9.63 16.09 0.85
CA VAL A 141 -9.13 16.83 2.01
C VAL A 141 -10.15 16.83 3.14
N MET A 142 -9.68 16.76 4.38
CA MET A 142 -10.48 16.69 5.60
C MET A 142 -11.32 15.41 5.75
N GLU A 143 -11.21 14.46 4.82
CA GLU A 143 -11.88 13.17 4.94
C GLU A 143 -11.24 12.34 6.07
N PRO A 144 -12.07 11.71 6.94
CA PRO A 144 -11.56 10.86 8.00
C PRO A 144 -10.98 9.56 7.43
N ILE A 145 -9.81 9.20 7.96
CA ILE A 145 -9.11 7.95 7.67
C ILE A 145 -8.69 7.28 8.98
N THR A 146 -8.33 6.01 8.92
CA THR A 146 -7.80 5.26 10.05
C THR A 146 -6.39 4.79 9.74
N VAL A 147 -5.46 5.03 10.65
CA VAL A 147 -4.07 4.57 10.54
C VAL A 147 -3.86 3.40 11.48
N ALA A 148 -3.18 2.35 11.04
CA ALA A 148 -2.75 1.27 11.92
C ALA A 148 -1.26 0.97 11.77
N GLY A 149 -0.59 0.63 12.88
CA GLY A 149 0.83 0.28 12.87
C GLY A 149 1.38 -0.01 14.26
N PHE A 150 2.49 -0.72 14.31
CA PHE A 150 3.25 -1.01 15.53
C PHE A 150 4.27 0.10 15.76
N PRO A 151 4.21 0.82 16.89
CA PRO A 151 5.29 1.69 17.30
C PRO A 151 6.58 0.89 17.56
N ALA A 152 7.69 1.61 17.58
CA ALA A 152 8.99 1.07 17.91
C ALA A 152 9.00 0.44 19.32
N GLY A 153 9.78 -0.62 19.48
CA GLY A 153 9.96 -1.37 20.72
C GLY A 153 9.23 -2.72 20.76
N ASP A 154 9.87 -3.71 21.39
CA ASP A 154 9.43 -5.11 21.45
C ASP A 154 8.13 -5.36 22.26
N SER A 155 7.56 -4.32 22.88
CA SER A 155 6.34 -4.43 23.71
C SER A 155 5.21 -3.48 23.28
N SER A 156 5.42 -2.71 22.22
CA SER A 156 4.47 -1.73 21.74
C SER A 156 3.26 -2.43 21.09
N PRO A 157 2.02 -2.19 21.56
CA PRO A 157 0.84 -2.78 20.95
C PRO A 157 0.59 -2.19 19.55
N LEU A 158 -0.24 -2.87 18.75
CA LEU A 158 -0.78 -2.26 17.55
C LEU A 158 -1.56 -1.01 17.93
N LEU A 159 -1.19 0.13 17.37
CA LEU A 159 -1.99 1.35 17.46
C LEU A 159 -2.94 1.42 16.27
N VAL A 160 -4.18 1.83 16.54
CA VAL A 160 -5.18 2.18 15.53
C VAL A 160 -5.65 3.59 15.85
N LEU A 161 -5.25 4.55 15.01
CA LEU A 161 -5.40 5.98 15.26
C LEU A 161 -6.38 6.60 14.25
N PRO A 162 -7.31 7.46 14.70
CA PRO A 162 -8.08 8.29 13.78
C PRO A 162 -7.16 9.35 13.17
N ALA A 163 -7.41 9.68 11.90
CA ALA A 163 -6.66 10.70 11.19
C ALA A 163 -7.53 11.43 10.17
N VAL A 164 -7.00 12.50 9.60
CA VAL A 164 -7.63 13.26 8.51
C VAL A 164 -6.62 13.55 7.41
N VAL A 165 -7.05 13.51 6.15
CA VAL A 165 -6.22 13.97 5.02
C VAL A 165 -6.12 15.49 5.07
N THR A 166 -4.92 16.05 4.86
CA THR A 166 -4.66 17.50 4.95
C THR A 166 -4.32 18.15 3.61
N THR A 167 -4.08 17.38 2.56
CA THR A 167 -3.73 17.87 1.21
C THR A 167 -4.59 17.20 0.15
N ASP A 168 -4.78 17.86 -0.99
CA ASP A 168 -5.50 17.32 -2.17
C ASP A 168 -4.57 16.86 -3.29
N SER A 169 -3.25 17.03 -3.08
CA SER A 169 -2.24 16.82 -4.09
C SER A 169 -1.07 16.03 -3.54
N LEU A 170 -0.55 15.14 -4.39
CA LEU A 170 0.66 14.40 -4.07
C LEU A 170 1.87 15.31 -4.20
N ASP A 171 2.83 15.14 -3.29
CA ASP A 171 4.13 15.79 -3.45
C ASP A 171 4.97 15.14 -4.56
N SER A 172 6.17 15.69 -4.79
CA SER A 172 7.12 15.18 -5.79
C SER A 172 7.58 13.75 -5.56
N SER A 173 7.30 13.17 -4.38
CA SER A 173 7.61 11.80 -4.00
C SER A 173 6.36 10.92 -3.94
N PHE A 174 5.24 11.37 -4.54
CA PHE A 174 3.96 10.67 -4.59
C PHE A 174 3.35 10.39 -3.21
N ARG A 175 3.55 11.29 -2.24
CA ARG A 175 3.00 11.19 -0.89
C ARG A 175 1.83 12.15 -0.71
N ASP A 176 0.87 11.74 0.10
CA ASP A 176 -0.23 12.58 0.57
C ASP A 176 -0.07 12.83 2.07
N TYR A 177 -0.47 14.00 2.55
CA TYR A 177 -0.30 14.41 3.94
C TYR A 177 -1.57 14.15 4.75
N MET A 178 -1.36 13.81 6.01
CA MET A 178 -2.42 13.56 6.97
C MET A 178 -2.09 14.15 8.33
N ARG A 179 -3.08 14.19 9.22
CA ARG A 179 -2.88 14.44 10.65
C ARG A 179 -3.34 13.24 11.45
N ALA A 180 -2.42 12.54 12.11
CA ALA A 180 -2.66 11.20 12.65
C ALA A 180 -2.02 10.92 14.03
N GLY A 181 -1.06 11.72 14.50
CA GLY A 181 -0.36 11.46 15.76
C GLY A 181 0.48 10.18 15.73
N ILE A 182 1.12 9.91 14.59
CA ILE A 182 1.89 8.67 14.36
C ILE A 182 3.17 8.62 15.17
N ALA A 183 3.60 7.40 15.52
CA ALA A 183 4.84 7.13 16.26
C ALA A 183 5.90 6.48 15.37
N ALA A 184 7.17 6.60 15.76
CA ALA A 184 8.27 5.83 15.16
C ALA A 184 7.93 4.34 15.17
N GLY A 185 8.30 3.60 14.11
CA GLY A 185 7.95 2.19 13.91
C GLY A 185 6.64 1.95 13.15
N MET A 186 5.69 2.90 13.13
CA MET A 186 4.43 2.71 12.39
C MET A 186 4.59 2.76 10.87
N SER A 187 5.78 3.12 10.38
CA SER A 187 6.10 3.22 8.95
C SER A 187 5.82 1.92 8.20
N GLY A 188 5.14 2.01 7.06
CA GLY A 188 4.68 0.86 6.28
C GLY A 188 3.36 0.25 6.76
N GLY A 189 2.81 0.71 7.89
CA GLY A 189 1.50 0.29 8.39
C GLY A 189 0.35 0.79 7.50
N PRO A 190 -0.80 0.12 7.47
CA PRO A 190 -1.88 0.47 6.56
C PRO A 190 -2.65 1.74 6.95
N ILE A 191 -3.12 2.44 5.92
CA ILE A 191 -4.10 3.53 5.99
C ILE A 191 -5.41 3.04 5.39
N PHE A 192 -6.51 3.23 6.12
CA PHE A 192 -7.84 2.85 5.70
C PHE A 192 -8.74 4.06 5.45
N TRP A 193 -9.48 4.02 4.35
CA TRP A 193 -10.56 4.96 4.05
C TRP A 193 -11.82 4.20 3.64
N ARG A 194 -12.91 4.41 4.38
CA ARG A 194 -14.18 3.68 4.20
C ARG A 194 -13.98 2.16 4.13
N GLY A 195 -13.09 1.68 5.00
CA GLY A 195 -12.74 0.28 5.12
C GLY A 195 -11.77 -0.28 4.08
N TYR A 196 -11.40 0.46 3.04
CA TYR A 196 -10.41 0.02 2.05
C TYR A 196 -9.01 0.43 2.47
N LEU A 197 -8.03 -0.44 2.24
CA LEU A 197 -6.61 -0.10 2.34
C LEU A 197 -6.23 0.82 1.18
N ILE A 198 -5.92 2.08 1.46
CA ILE A 198 -5.64 3.10 0.44
C ILE A 198 -4.18 3.54 0.37
N GLY A 199 -3.37 3.20 1.38
CA GLY A 199 -1.98 3.61 1.43
C GLY A 199 -1.23 3.02 2.62
N LEU A 200 0.06 3.35 2.70
CA LEU A 200 0.95 2.93 3.77
C LEU A 200 1.53 4.16 4.45
N VAL A 201 1.66 4.13 5.78
CA VAL A 201 2.28 5.21 6.57
C VAL A 201 3.68 5.49 6.04
N TYR A 202 3.96 6.75 5.71
CA TYR A 202 5.28 7.25 5.37
C TYR A 202 5.87 7.97 6.59
N GLY A 203 6.64 7.22 7.39
CA GLY A 203 7.53 7.76 8.42
C GLY A 203 6.85 8.41 9.64
N ALA A 204 7.56 8.39 10.76
CA ALA A 204 7.42 9.34 11.88
C ALA A 204 8.79 9.92 12.29
N ALA A 205 9.89 9.31 11.82
CA ALA A 205 11.26 9.68 12.14
C ALA A 205 11.68 11.08 11.66
N GLN A 206 10.87 11.72 10.81
CA GLN A 206 11.09 13.09 10.31
C GLN A 206 9.97 14.06 10.69
N ASN A 207 9.07 13.69 11.62
CA ASN A 207 7.85 14.45 11.93
C ASN A 207 6.97 14.74 10.69
N VAL A 208 7.09 13.92 9.66
CA VAL A 208 6.26 13.99 8.46
C VAL A 208 5.09 13.05 8.66
N GLU A 209 3.88 13.59 8.81
CA GLU A 209 2.66 12.79 8.85
C GLU A 209 2.13 12.66 7.43
N ALA A 210 2.63 11.66 6.70
CA ALA A 210 2.25 11.39 5.33
C ALA A 210 1.99 9.90 5.11
N PHE A 211 1.40 9.57 3.96
CA PHE A 211 1.27 8.21 3.50
C PHE A 211 1.54 8.09 2.02
N THR A 212 1.99 6.91 1.59
CA THR A 212 2.16 6.58 0.18
C THR A 212 0.91 5.86 -0.31
N PRO A 213 0.15 6.44 -1.26
CA PRO A 213 -1.07 5.82 -1.76
C PRO A 213 -0.80 4.51 -2.51
N ILE A 214 -1.63 3.50 -2.27
CA ILE A 214 -1.47 2.16 -2.85
C ILE A 214 -1.77 2.14 -4.35
N ASN A 215 -2.42 3.17 -4.90
CA ASN A 215 -2.60 3.30 -6.34
C ASN A 215 -1.28 3.47 -7.10
N GLN A 216 -0.19 3.82 -6.40
CA GLN A 216 1.15 3.88 -6.96
C GLN A 216 1.87 2.53 -7.00
N SER A 217 1.36 1.50 -6.30
CA SER A 217 1.99 0.17 -6.21
C SER A 217 1.75 -0.75 -7.41
N GLY A 218 1.45 -0.18 -8.58
CA GLY A 218 0.80 -0.92 -9.66
C GLY A 218 1.57 -2.11 -10.23
N GLU A 219 2.91 -2.15 -10.14
CA GLU A 219 3.70 -3.34 -10.50
C GLU A 219 3.67 -4.40 -9.40
N LEU A 220 3.86 -3.96 -8.15
CA LEU A 220 3.89 -4.84 -6.98
C LEU A 220 2.54 -5.53 -6.77
N ARG A 221 1.42 -4.85 -7.08
CA ARG A 221 0.08 -5.47 -7.06
C ARG A 221 -0.09 -6.56 -8.10
N THR A 222 0.50 -6.39 -9.29
CA THR A 222 0.47 -7.43 -10.33
C THR A 222 1.22 -8.67 -9.85
N VAL A 223 2.38 -8.48 -9.20
CA VAL A 223 3.15 -9.58 -8.59
C VAL A 223 2.35 -10.26 -7.49
N ALA A 224 1.75 -9.48 -6.59
CA ALA A 224 0.93 -9.97 -5.49
C ALA A 224 -0.48 -10.43 -5.90
N LYS A 225 -0.83 -10.33 -7.19
CA LYS A 225 -2.14 -10.71 -7.75
C LYS A 225 -3.33 -10.12 -6.98
N VAL A 226 -3.18 -8.87 -6.51
CA VAL A 226 -4.23 -8.16 -5.77
C VAL A 226 -4.85 -7.07 -6.61
N ASP A 227 -6.18 -7.12 -6.70
CA ASP A 227 -6.97 -6.09 -7.34
C ASP A 227 -7.11 -4.84 -6.47
N CYS A 228 -7.42 -3.73 -7.13
CA CYS A 228 -7.63 -2.46 -6.45
C CYS A 228 -8.87 -1.78 -7.01
N TYR A 229 -9.74 -1.34 -6.10
CA TYR A 229 -11.10 -0.94 -6.39
C TYR A 229 -11.27 0.57 -6.29
N GLN A 230 -12.22 1.09 -7.05
CA GLN A 230 -12.70 2.45 -6.88
C GLN A 230 -13.54 2.52 -5.60
N VAL A 231 -13.17 3.38 -4.65
CA VAL A 231 -13.93 3.60 -3.41
C VAL A 231 -15.07 4.56 -3.73
N LEU A 232 -16.31 4.09 -3.59
CA LEU A 232 -17.50 4.88 -3.93
C LEU A 232 -17.86 5.88 -2.82
N PRO A 233 -18.46 7.04 -3.18
CA PRO A 233 -19.19 7.90 -2.25
C PRO A 233 -20.20 7.10 -1.40
N GLY A 234 -20.23 7.34 -0.09
CA GLY A 234 -21.24 6.76 0.81
C GLY A 234 -21.03 5.30 1.22
N GLY A 235 -19.85 4.72 0.99
CA GLY A 235 -19.50 3.39 1.50
C GLY A 235 -19.47 3.32 3.03
N SER A 236 -19.77 2.12 3.58
CA SER A 236 -19.67 1.84 5.02
C SER A 236 -18.24 2.05 5.54
N ALA A 237 -18.10 2.47 6.80
CA ALA A 237 -16.80 2.61 7.47
C ALA A 237 -16.17 1.25 7.87
N GLN A 238 -16.90 0.14 7.72
CA GLN A 238 -16.40 -1.19 8.06
C GLN A 238 -15.28 -1.62 7.14
N VAL A 239 -14.21 -2.17 7.71
CA VAL A 239 -13.06 -2.71 6.97
C VAL A 239 -13.53 -3.74 5.94
N ALA A 240 -13.28 -3.43 4.67
CA ALA A 240 -13.66 -4.27 3.56
C ALA A 240 -12.66 -5.42 3.47
N VAL A 241 -13.08 -6.59 3.94
CA VAL A 241 -12.23 -7.79 3.94
C VAL A 241 -12.54 -8.75 2.78
N LEU A 242 -11.53 -9.50 2.37
CA LEU A 242 -11.62 -10.71 1.56
C LEU A 242 -11.45 -11.89 2.51
N SER A 243 -12.39 -12.84 2.49
CA SER A 243 -12.19 -14.12 3.16
C SER A 243 -11.36 -15.02 2.25
N ALA A 244 -10.26 -15.59 2.75
CA ALA A 244 -9.76 -16.82 2.16
C ALA A 244 -10.83 -17.90 2.36
N ASP A 245 -11.25 -18.57 1.29
CA ASP A 245 -12.00 -19.81 1.43
C ASP A 245 -11.07 -20.84 2.10
N PRO A 246 -11.34 -21.29 3.33
CA PRO A 246 -10.44 -22.20 4.06
C PRO A 246 -10.22 -23.54 3.36
N LYS A 247 -11.04 -23.88 2.35
CA LYS A 247 -11.04 -25.17 1.66
C LYS A 247 -10.36 -25.16 0.28
N ALA A 248 -9.90 -24.03 -0.23
CA ALA A 248 -9.22 -24.03 -1.52
C ALA A 248 -7.86 -24.77 -1.40
N PRO A 249 -7.64 -25.87 -2.15
CA PRO A 249 -6.35 -26.55 -2.13
C PRO A 249 -5.25 -25.58 -2.60
N PRO A 250 -4.01 -25.71 -2.07
CA PRO A 250 -2.90 -24.88 -2.52
C PRO A 250 -2.75 -25.04 -4.04
N PRO A 251 -2.46 -23.97 -4.80
CA PRO A 251 -2.11 -24.12 -6.21
C PRO A 251 -0.87 -25.03 -6.29
N SER A 252 -1.07 -26.28 -6.73
CA SER A 252 0.03 -27.24 -6.86
C SER A 252 1.00 -26.77 -7.93
N GLY A 253 2.28 -26.88 -7.65
CA GLY A 253 3.37 -26.35 -8.46
C GLY A 253 3.35 -26.84 -9.90
N ASP A 254 3.20 -25.89 -10.80
CA ASP A 254 4.06 -25.77 -11.97
C ASP A 254 4.87 -24.48 -11.78
N VAL A 255 6.09 -24.40 -12.33
CA VAL A 255 6.81 -23.13 -12.47
C VAL A 255 5.83 -22.13 -13.06
N GLN A 256 5.32 -21.21 -12.23
CA GLN A 256 4.15 -20.41 -12.59
C GLN A 256 4.49 -19.59 -13.82
N LYS A 257 3.95 -20.04 -14.95
CA LYS A 257 3.92 -19.29 -16.19
C LYS A 257 3.50 -17.87 -15.85
N ALA A 258 4.29 -16.88 -16.28
CA ALA A 258 4.00 -15.47 -16.07
C ALA A 258 2.52 -15.20 -16.31
N ALA A 259 1.87 -14.49 -15.38
CA ALA A 259 0.44 -14.20 -15.49
C ALA A 259 0.18 -13.56 -16.87
N GLN A 260 -0.57 -14.27 -17.70
CA GLN A 260 -0.92 -13.76 -19.02
C GLN A 260 -1.83 -12.56 -18.83
N ALA A 261 -1.56 -11.47 -19.56
CA ALA A 261 -2.46 -10.34 -19.57
C ALA A 261 -3.83 -10.81 -20.09
N PRO A 262 -4.95 -10.36 -19.50
CA PRO A 262 -6.27 -10.66 -20.03
C PRO A 262 -6.36 -10.31 -21.52
N ILE A 263 -7.04 -11.15 -22.30
CA ILE A 263 -7.26 -10.89 -23.72
C ILE A 263 -7.92 -9.51 -23.88
N GLY A 264 -7.28 -8.62 -24.63
CA GLY A 264 -7.76 -7.24 -24.84
C GLY A 264 -7.31 -6.22 -23.80
N ALA A 265 -6.45 -6.60 -22.84
CA ALA A 265 -5.84 -5.63 -21.93
C ALA A 265 -5.05 -4.57 -22.72
N LYS A 266 -5.20 -3.29 -22.34
CA LYS A 266 -4.44 -2.19 -22.95
C LYS A 266 -2.97 -2.25 -22.53
N PRO A 267 -2.01 -2.02 -23.45
CA PRO A 267 -0.59 -1.95 -23.13
C PRO A 267 -0.33 -0.95 -22.01
N ARG A 268 0.48 -1.33 -21.01
CA ARG A 268 0.86 -0.42 -19.92
C ARG A 268 2.29 0.07 -20.14
N VAL A 269 2.48 1.39 -20.16
CA VAL A 269 3.79 2.03 -20.40
C VAL A 269 4.25 2.80 -19.17
N PHE A 270 5.48 2.57 -18.71
CA PHE A 270 6.16 3.38 -17.69
C PHE A 270 7.20 4.28 -18.36
N VAL A 271 7.37 5.51 -17.89
CA VAL A 271 8.27 6.48 -18.54
C VAL A 271 9.44 6.82 -17.64
N GLN A 272 10.64 6.67 -18.20
CA GLN A 272 11.92 6.82 -17.54
C GLN A 272 12.72 7.96 -18.21
N ILE A 273 13.07 9.00 -17.46
CA ILE A 273 13.87 10.14 -17.93
C ILE A 273 15.29 10.12 -17.36
N ALA A 274 16.26 10.62 -18.11
CA ALA A 274 17.64 10.74 -17.66
C ALA A 274 17.92 12.08 -16.96
N LYS A 275 17.25 13.14 -17.40
CA LYS A 275 17.47 14.52 -16.96
C LYS A 275 16.12 15.18 -16.72
N GLU A 276 16.06 16.04 -15.70
CA GLU A 276 14.81 16.68 -15.29
C GLU A 276 14.18 17.56 -16.38
N ASN A 277 15.00 18.15 -17.25
CA ASN A 277 14.52 18.93 -18.39
C ASN A 277 13.74 18.10 -19.44
N GLN A 278 13.78 16.76 -19.39
CA GLN A 278 12.99 15.87 -20.24
C GLN A 278 11.56 15.66 -19.71
N ARG A 279 11.26 16.01 -18.45
CA ARG A 279 9.96 15.70 -17.82
C ARG A 279 8.77 16.31 -18.55
N ALA A 280 8.90 17.55 -19.02
CA ALA A 280 7.82 18.23 -19.72
C ALA A 280 7.49 17.56 -21.07
N ASP A 281 8.50 17.05 -21.77
CA ASP A 281 8.31 16.29 -23.00
C ASP A 281 7.70 14.91 -22.71
N ALA A 282 8.23 14.21 -21.69
CA ALA A 282 7.70 12.93 -21.23
C ALA A 282 6.22 13.02 -20.85
N ALA A 283 5.80 14.09 -20.16
CA ALA A 283 4.40 14.32 -19.82
C ALA A 283 3.50 14.47 -21.07
N LYS A 284 3.99 15.11 -22.14
CA LYS A 284 3.27 15.20 -23.42
C LYS A 284 3.15 13.84 -24.10
N LEU A 285 4.22 13.05 -24.11
CA LEU A 285 4.18 11.68 -24.66
C LEU A 285 3.20 10.80 -23.89
N ILE A 286 3.17 10.87 -22.56
CA ILE A 286 2.19 10.15 -21.74
C ILE A 286 0.77 10.52 -22.17
N SER A 287 0.45 11.82 -22.29
CA SER A 287 -0.88 12.26 -22.74
C SER A 287 -1.23 11.69 -24.12
N GLY A 288 -0.32 11.83 -25.09
CA GLY A 288 -0.56 11.33 -26.45
C GLY A 288 -0.70 9.81 -26.52
N LEU A 289 0.03 9.05 -25.70
CA LEU A 289 -0.15 7.60 -25.58
C LEU A 289 -1.55 7.26 -25.04
N VAL A 290 -2.00 7.96 -24.00
CA VAL A 290 -3.35 7.79 -23.44
C VAL A 290 -4.43 8.10 -24.46
N ASP A 291 -4.28 9.19 -25.22
CA ASP A 291 -5.21 9.58 -26.30
C ASP A 291 -5.28 8.54 -27.42
N ASN A 292 -4.20 7.76 -27.62
CA ASN A 292 -4.14 6.65 -28.57
C ASN A 292 -4.47 5.29 -27.94
N GLY A 293 -5.11 5.26 -26.76
CA GLY A 293 -5.63 4.06 -26.13
C GLY A 293 -4.59 3.20 -25.40
N VAL A 294 -3.37 3.70 -25.19
CA VAL A 294 -2.33 3.05 -24.38
C VAL A 294 -2.50 3.47 -22.91
N ASN A 295 -2.36 2.53 -21.98
CA ASN A 295 -2.42 2.82 -20.55
C ASN A 295 -1.05 3.30 -20.04
N ALA A 296 -0.66 4.54 -20.35
CA ALA A 296 0.58 5.10 -19.84
C ALA A 296 0.44 5.48 -18.35
N ALA A 297 1.37 5.01 -17.52
CA ALA A 297 1.44 5.37 -16.12
C ALA A 297 1.70 6.89 -15.99
N ARG A 298 1.02 7.54 -15.04
CA ARG A 298 1.16 8.99 -14.82
C ARG A 298 2.52 9.38 -14.20
N GLY A 299 3.20 8.42 -13.56
CA GLY A 299 4.52 8.65 -12.97
C GLY A 299 5.62 8.72 -14.02
N ILE A 300 6.53 9.68 -13.84
CA ILE A 300 7.78 9.80 -14.60
C ILE A 300 8.93 9.64 -13.62
N GLU A 301 9.71 8.58 -13.77
CA GLU A 301 10.85 8.29 -12.92
C GLU A 301 12.14 8.84 -13.56
N ASN A 302 13.01 9.44 -12.73
CA ASN A 302 14.30 9.95 -13.17
C ASN A 302 15.40 8.94 -12.82
N VAL A 303 15.92 8.27 -13.84
CA VAL A 303 16.91 7.18 -13.75
C VAL A 303 18.36 7.65 -13.91
N GLY A 304 18.58 8.95 -14.15
CA GLY A 304 19.90 9.57 -14.21
C GLY A 304 20.87 8.85 -15.15
N SER A 305 22.03 8.46 -14.62
CA SER A 305 23.10 7.78 -15.37
C SER A 305 22.75 6.34 -15.79
N LYS A 306 21.62 5.77 -15.36
CA LYS A 306 21.18 4.45 -15.82
C LYS A 306 20.47 4.49 -17.18
N ALA A 307 20.07 5.68 -17.63
CA ALA A 307 19.43 5.85 -18.93
C ALA A 307 20.34 5.39 -20.10
N PRO A 308 19.76 4.79 -21.16
CA PRO A 308 20.51 4.39 -22.36
C PRO A 308 21.06 5.58 -23.14
N SER A 309 21.97 5.33 -24.09
CA SER A 309 22.52 6.39 -24.96
C SER A 309 21.52 6.89 -26.02
N SER A 310 20.60 6.02 -26.45
CA SER A 310 19.50 6.32 -27.38
C SER A 310 18.15 6.11 -26.71
N GLY A 311 17.07 6.69 -27.23
CA GLY A 311 15.72 6.41 -26.73
C GLY A 311 15.32 4.96 -27.00
N GLU A 312 14.74 4.28 -26.02
CA GLU A 312 14.37 2.86 -26.10
C GLU A 312 12.92 2.63 -25.65
N ILE A 313 12.25 1.68 -26.30
CA ILE A 313 11.00 1.06 -25.86
C ILE A 313 11.34 -0.37 -25.49
N ARG A 314 11.33 -0.66 -24.19
CA ARG A 314 11.63 -2.00 -23.65
C ARG A 314 10.36 -2.80 -23.45
N TYR A 315 10.44 -4.08 -23.78
CA TYR A 315 9.38 -5.06 -23.57
C TYR A 315 9.99 -6.40 -23.12
N PHE A 316 9.24 -7.21 -22.39
CA PHE A 316 9.82 -8.31 -21.62
C PHE A 316 9.37 -9.71 -22.07
N SER A 317 8.26 -9.81 -22.79
CA SER A 317 7.71 -11.07 -23.33
C SER A 317 7.80 -11.06 -24.86
N ALA A 318 8.11 -12.20 -25.49
CA ALA A 318 8.24 -12.26 -26.95
C ALA A 318 6.92 -11.90 -27.65
N GLU A 319 5.81 -12.24 -26.99
CA GLU A 319 4.43 -11.99 -27.42
C GLU A 319 4.08 -10.49 -27.48
N ASP A 320 4.82 -9.63 -26.77
CA ASP A 320 4.56 -8.19 -26.69
C ASP A 320 5.18 -7.38 -27.84
N ARG A 321 5.92 -8.01 -28.74
CA ARG A 321 6.65 -7.33 -29.83
C ARG A 321 5.74 -6.47 -30.71
N ASP A 322 4.55 -6.99 -31.06
CA ASP A 322 3.61 -6.26 -31.91
C ASP A 322 3.03 -5.03 -31.20
N ASN A 323 2.80 -5.12 -29.89
CA ASN A 323 2.39 -3.98 -29.08
C ASN A 323 3.52 -2.94 -28.95
N ALA A 324 4.77 -3.37 -28.80
CA ALA A 324 5.92 -2.46 -28.83
C ALA A 324 6.02 -1.70 -30.17
N ASN A 325 5.80 -2.38 -31.30
CA ASN A 325 5.77 -1.75 -32.62
C ASN A 325 4.64 -0.70 -32.73
N LYS A 326 3.44 -0.99 -32.21
CA LYS A 326 2.32 -0.04 -32.18
C LYS A 326 2.64 1.18 -31.33
N ILE A 327 3.21 0.99 -30.13
CA ILE A 327 3.64 2.08 -29.25
C ILE A 327 4.68 2.95 -29.97
N LYS A 328 5.68 2.35 -30.61
CA LYS A 328 6.69 3.08 -31.39
C LYS A 328 6.05 3.93 -32.49
N ALA A 329 5.11 3.37 -33.25
CA ALA A 329 4.43 4.09 -34.32
C ALA A 329 3.60 5.29 -33.82
N ILE A 330 3.10 5.25 -32.58
CA ILE A 330 2.46 6.40 -31.92
C ILE A 330 3.54 7.43 -31.57
N LEU A 331 4.63 7.01 -30.93
CA LEU A 331 5.71 7.88 -30.49
C LEU A 331 6.40 8.61 -31.65
N ASP A 332 6.61 7.94 -32.78
CA ASP A 332 7.19 8.52 -34.00
C ASP A 332 6.34 9.70 -34.56
N LYS A 333 5.04 9.76 -34.22
CA LYS A 333 4.15 10.88 -34.59
C LYS A 333 4.13 11.99 -33.54
N LEU A 334 4.37 11.65 -32.27
CA LEU A 334 4.26 12.56 -31.14
C LEU A 334 5.56 13.31 -30.84
N SER A 335 6.72 12.72 -31.18
CA SER A 335 8.03 13.29 -30.89
C SER A 335 8.99 13.12 -32.07
N PRO A 336 9.85 14.12 -32.33
CA PRO A 336 10.96 13.98 -33.28
C PRO A 336 12.07 13.06 -32.76
N ALA A 337 12.07 12.69 -31.46
CA ALA A 337 13.06 11.78 -30.90
C ALA A 337 12.85 10.36 -31.43
N ALA A 338 13.92 9.74 -31.92
CA ALA A 338 13.88 8.35 -32.37
C ALA A 338 13.97 7.40 -31.17
N PHE A 339 12.97 6.52 -31.04
CA PHE A 339 12.97 5.41 -30.10
C PHE A 339 13.21 4.09 -30.83
N THR A 340 14.12 3.26 -30.33
CA THR A 340 14.33 1.89 -30.82
C THR A 340 13.56 0.89 -29.95
N ILE A 341 13.25 -0.28 -30.47
CA ILE A 341 12.59 -1.34 -29.70
C ILE A 341 13.64 -2.33 -29.21
N GLN A 342 13.63 -2.61 -27.91
CA GLN A 342 14.55 -3.53 -27.26
C GLN A 342 13.80 -4.58 -26.44
N ARG A 343 14.14 -5.85 -26.65
CA ARG A 343 13.62 -6.94 -25.82
C ARG A 343 14.53 -7.15 -24.63
N GLU A 344 13.97 -7.12 -23.44
CA GLU A 344 14.65 -7.51 -22.21
C GLU A 344 14.29 -8.96 -21.85
N ASN A 345 15.29 -9.81 -21.69
CA ASN A 345 15.09 -11.22 -21.36
C ASN A 345 15.05 -11.42 -19.83
N ILE A 346 13.98 -10.94 -19.20
CA ILE A 346 13.76 -11.10 -17.76
C ILE A 346 12.79 -12.27 -17.52
N PRO A 347 13.20 -13.35 -16.82
CA PRO A 347 12.35 -14.48 -16.52
C PRO A 347 11.07 -14.07 -15.79
N ASN A 348 9.94 -14.67 -16.15
CA ASN A 348 8.63 -14.46 -15.53
C ASN A 348 8.10 -13.02 -15.56
N SER A 349 8.58 -12.21 -16.50
CA SER A 349 8.10 -10.83 -16.64
C SER A 349 6.61 -10.77 -16.99
N PRO A 350 5.90 -9.76 -16.48
CA PRO A 350 4.50 -9.55 -16.83
C PRO A 350 4.37 -9.28 -18.33
N GLN A 351 3.32 -9.83 -18.94
CA GLN A 351 2.94 -9.51 -20.32
C GLN A 351 2.28 -8.13 -20.38
N ASN A 352 2.37 -7.51 -21.56
CA ASN A 352 1.73 -6.24 -21.90
C ASN A 352 2.21 -5.05 -21.05
N VAL A 353 3.44 -5.12 -20.55
CA VAL A 353 4.14 -4.08 -19.80
C VAL A 353 5.36 -3.62 -20.60
N PHE A 354 5.51 -2.30 -20.70
CA PHE A 354 6.54 -1.64 -21.49
C PHE A 354 7.18 -0.51 -20.70
N GLU A 355 8.44 -0.24 -21.00
CA GLU A 355 9.14 0.93 -20.47
C GLU A 355 9.61 1.81 -21.62
N LEU A 356 9.35 3.11 -21.51
CA LEU A 356 9.83 4.14 -22.42
C LEU A 356 11.01 4.86 -21.76
N TRP A 357 12.20 4.65 -22.28
CA TRP A 357 13.44 5.22 -21.78
C TRP A 357 13.90 6.37 -22.67
N TYR A 358 14.02 7.56 -22.08
CA TYR A 358 14.67 8.68 -22.73
C TYR A 358 16.19 8.48 -22.80
N PRO A 359 16.85 8.98 -23.84
CA PRO A 359 18.30 8.94 -23.93
C PRO A 359 18.93 9.79 -22.83
N ARG A 360 20.14 9.41 -22.43
CA ARG A 360 20.97 10.18 -21.49
C ARG A 360 21.25 11.59 -22.00
N GLY A 361 21.35 11.74 -23.33
CA GLY A 361 21.57 13.01 -24.02
C GLY A 361 22.99 13.55 -23.87
#